data_AF-A0A9C9MJB9-F1
#
_entry.id   AF-A0A9C9MJB9-F1
#
_cell.length_a   1.000
_cell.length_b   1.000
_cell.length_c   1.000
_cell.angle_alpha   90.00
_cell.angle_beta   90.00
_cell.angle_gamma   90.00
#
_symmetry.space_group_name_H-M   'P 1'
#
loop_
_entity.id
_entity.type
_entity.pdbx_description
1 polymer ?
#
loop_
_entity_poly.entity_id
_entity_poly.type
_entity_poly.pdbx_seq_one_letter_code
_entity_poly.pdbx_strand_id
1 'polypeptide(L)'
;MKTDKTNILKIISRVSFGLFILVLVSAAVIPPQKELLILLFCAAVIFEILYQSLSGIKEAREIKLKKENYSKLPAGIYKITDKNSGQYLGELSTENVDFLRKKFLEQGMAENDFYFMPETLELFIKEEKPNMELEGFLKNCIQGKEEIELHWNQ
;
A
#
# COMPACT_ATOMS: atom_id res chain seq x y z
N MET A 1 -6.35 -4.09 -19.06
CA MET A 1 -5.04 -4.65 -18.64
C MET A 1 -4.20 -3.51 -18.10
N LYS A 2 -4.16 -3.32 -16.76
CA LYS A 2 -3.30 -2.30 -16.15
C LYS A 2 -1.87 -2.82 -16.21
N THR A 3 -1.07 -2.32 -17.13
CA THR A 3 0.35 -2.64 -17.18
C THR A 3 0.98 -2.13 -15.89
N ASP A 4 1.46 -3.05 -15.04
CA ASP A 4 2.09 -2.74 -13.75
C ASP A 4 3.26 -1.78 -13.98
N LYS A 5 3.05 -0.48 -13.70
CA LYS A 5 4.06 0.57 -13.86
C LYS A 5 5.34 0.22 -13.10
N THR A 6 5.20 -0.48 -11.98
CA THR A 6 6.27 -1.06 -11.14
C THR A 6 7.13 -2.08 -11.87
N ASN A 7 6.55 -2.95 -12.71
CA ASN A 7 7.32 -3.92 -13.48
C ASN A 7 8.09 -3.23 -14.62
N ILE A 8 7.51 -2.21 -15.25
CA ILE A 8 8.21 -1.38 -16.25
C ILE A 8 9.39 -0.66 -15.59
N LEU A 9 9.22 -0.09 -14.38
CA LEU A 9 10.31 0.56 -13.63
C LEU A 9 11.46 -0.41 -13.27
N LYS A 10 11.14 -1.62 -12.83
CA LYS A 10 12.16 -2.65 -12.51
C LYS A 10 12.96 -3.06 -13.76
N ILE A 11 12.29 -3.14 -14.91
CA ILE A 11 12.96 -3.43 -16.19
C ILE A 11 13.88 -2.27 -16.57
N ILE A 12 13.41 -1.03 -16.48
CA ILE A 12 14.23 0.16 -16.77
C ILE A 12 15.47 0.19 -15.87
N SER A 13 15.32 -0.01 -14.56
CA SER A 13 16.45 -0.04 -13.62
C SER A 13 17.48 -1.14 -13.94
N ARG A 14 17.03 -2.36 -14.28
CA ARG A 14 17.93 -3.46 -14.67
C ARG A 14 18.66 -3.19 -15.99
N VAL A 15 17.98 -2.57 -16.96
CA VAL A 15 18.58 -2.18 -18.24
C VAL A 15 19.60 -1.06 -18.03
N SER A 16 19.30 -0.06 -17.19
CA SER A 16 20.23 1.01 -16.82
C SER A 16 21.48 0.48 -16.13
N PHE A 17 21.34 -0.50 -15.24
CA PHE A 17 22.47 -1.13 -14.56
C PHE A 17 23.32 -2.02 -15.50
N GLY A 18 22.69 -2.70 -16.46
CA GLY A 18 23.40 -3.44 -17.51
C GLY A 18 24.20 -2.52 -18.43
N LEU A 19 23.61 -1.38 -18.82
CA LEU A 19 24.29 -0.34 -19.61
C LEU A 19 25.48 0.26 -18.85
N PHE A 20 25.33 0.46 -17.54
CA PHE A 20 26.37 0.97 -16.64
C PHE A 20 27.63 0.10 -16.62
N ILE A 21 27.48 -1.22 -16.52
CA ILE A 21 28.61 -2.16 -16.58
C ILE A 21 29.29 -2.09 -17.95
N LEU A 22 28.51 -2.00 -19.03
CA LEU A 22 29.03 -1.93 -20.39
C LEU A 22 29.84 -0.65 -20.66
N VAL A 23 29.40 0.49 -20.11
CA VAL A 23 30.09 1.79 -20.15
C VAL A 23 31.40 1.77 -19.35
N LEU A 24 31.41 1.14 -18.17
CA LEU A 24 32.64 0.99 -17.37
C LEU A 24 33.70 0.13 -18.06
N VAL A 25 33.28 -0.97 -18.68
CA VAL A 25 34.19 -1.86 -19.43
C VAL A 25 34.75 -1.17 -20.67
N SER A 26 33.95 -0.36 -21.37
CA SER A 26 34.40 0.39 -22.56
C SER A 26 35.29 1.61 -22.24
N ALA A 27 35.08 2.26 -21.09
CA ALA A 27 35.95 3.33 -20.59
C ALA A 27 37.38 2.87 -20.23
N ALA A 28 37.56 1.59 -19.89
CA ALA A 28 38.87 1.00 -19.62
C ALA A 28 39.72 0.82 -20.89
N VAL A 29 39.08 0.72 -22.07
CA VAL A 29 39.71 0.32 -23.34
C VAL A 29 40.04 1.51 -24.25
N ILE A 30 39.34 2.66 -24.13
CA ILE A 30 39.48 3.80 -25.06
C ILE A 30 39.98 5.07 -24.33
N PRO A 31 41.27 5.44 -24.44
CA PRO A 31 41.88 6.49 -23.63
C PRO A 31 41.44 7.96 -23.90
N PRO A 32 41.13 8.44 -25.12
CA PRO A 32 40.86 9.86 -25.33
C PRO A 32 39.47 10.33 -24.87
N GLN A 33 38.59 9.43 -24.42
CA GLN A 33 37.20 9.77 -24.03
C GLN A 33 36.88 9.52 -22.55
N LYS A 34 37.89 9.20 -21.73
CA LYS A 34 37.72 8.86 -20.31
C LYS A 34 37.03 9.98 -19.51
N GLU A 35 37.38 11.24 -19.77
CA GLU A 35 36.79 12.38 -19.06
C GLU A 35 35.30 12.56 -19.39
N LEU A 36 34.91 12.40 -20.66
CA LEU A 36 33.52 12.50 -21.10
C LEU A 36 32.66 11.36 -20.51
N LEU A 37 33.22 10.14 -20.46
CA LEU A 37 32.57 8.97 -19.86
C LEU A 37 32.37 9.12 -18.35
N ILE A 38 33.37 9.67 -17.64
CA ILE A 38 33.27 9.96 -16.20
C ILE A 38 32.22 11.05 -15.94
N LEU A 39 32.15 12.08 -16.79
CA LEU A 39 31.17 13.16 -16.62
C LEU A 39 29.73 12.67 -16.83
N LEU A 40 29.51 11.83 -17.86
CA LEU A 40 28.21 11.18 -18.11
C LEU A 40 27.82 10.23 -16.97
N PHE A 41 28.79 9.51 -16.41
CA PHE A 41 28.59 8.67 -15.23
C PHE A 41 28.13 9.48 -14.02
N CYS A 42 28.84 10.57 -13.70
CA CYS A 42 28.47 11.45 -12.59
C CYS A 42 27.06 12.02 -12.76
N ALA A 43 26.71 12.46 -13.98
CA ALA A 43 25.37 12.96 -14.29
C ALA A 43 24.29 11.88 -14.11
N ALA A 44 24.53 10.65 -14.55
CA ALA A 44 23.59 9.53 -14.39
C ALA A 44 23.35 9.19 -12.91
N VAL A 45 24.43 9.13 -12.10
CA VAL A 45 24.33 8.87 -10.65
C VAL A 45 23.58 9.99 -9.93
N ILE A 46 23.88 11.25 -10.23
CA ILE A 46 23.17 12.40 -9.64
C ILE A 46 21.69 12.37 -10.02
N PHE A 47 21.37 12.05 -11.27
CA PHE A 47 19.99 11.92 -11.74
C PHE A 47 19.25 10.79 -11.02
N GLU A 48 19.87 9.63 -10.81
CA GLU A 48 19.28 8.50 -10.09
C GLU A 48 19.01 8.87 -8.61
N ILE A 49 19.95 9.56 -7.95
CA ILE A 49 19.80 10.02 -6.55
C ILE A 49 18.67 11.05 -6.43
N LEU A 50 18.61 12.03 -7.36
CA LEU A 50 17.54 13.01 -7.41
C LEU A 50 16.19 12.35 -7.68
N TYR A 51 16.13 11.38 -8.58
CA TYR A 51 14.93 10.62 -8.87
C TYR A 51 14.42 9.85 -7.65
N GLN A 52 15.29 9.10 -6.96
CA GLN A 52 14.94 8.37 -5.73
C GLN A 52 14.48 9.32 -4.61
N SER A 53 15.13 10.47 -4.47
CA SER A 53 14.75 11.48 -3.48
C SER A 53 13.38 12.08 -3.80
N LEU A 54 13.11 12.41 -5.07
CA LEU A 54 11.83 12.95 -5.52
C LEU A 54 10.69 11.92 -5.46
N SER A 55 10.96 10.64 -5.75
CA SER A 55 9.97 9.58 -5.60
C SER A 55 9.62 9.36 -4.12
N GLY A 56 10.62 9.35 -3.23
CA GLY A 56 10.38 9.26 -1.79
C GLY A 56 9.58 10.44 -1.23
N ILE A 57 9.83 11.67 -1.72
CA ILE A 57 9.04 12.86 -1.35
C ILE A 57 7.59 12.76 -1.86
N LYS A 58 7.37 12.22 -3.07
CA LYS A 58 6.01 12.00 -3.61
C LYS A 58 5.25 10.98 -2.76
N GLU A 59 5.86 9.85 -2.45
CA GLU A 59 5.25 8.84 -1.58
C GLU A 59 4.95 9.39 -0.18
N ALA A 60 5.91 10.10 0.43
CA ALA A 60 5.70 10.73 1.73
C ALA A 60 4.58 11.78 1.71
N ARG A 61 4.43 12.52 0.61
CA ARG A 61 3.35 13.51 0.43
C ARG A 61 2.00 12.86 0.21
N GLU A 62 1.91 11.77 -0.55
CA GLU A 62 0.68 11.00 -0.71
C GLU A 62 0.26 10.33 0.61
N ILE A 63 1.20 9.77 1.36
CA ILE A 63 0.94 9.22 2.70
C ILE A 63 0.47 10.32 3.66
N LYS A 64 1.11 11.50 3.61
CA LYS A 64 0.73 12.65 4.43
C LYS A 64 -0.64 13.20 4.05
N LEU A 65 -0.97 13.30 2.76
CA LEU A 65 -2.29 13.70 2.27
C LEU A 65 -3.37 12.68 2.64
N LYS A 66 -3.08 11.37 2.54
CA LYS A 66 -3.97 10.32 3.07
C LYS A 66 -4.18 10.44 4.57
N LYS A 67 -3.12 10.77 5.32
CA LYS A 67 -3.18 11.02 6.78
C LYS A 67 -3.98 12.27 7.14
N GLU A 68 -3.81 13.37 6.40
CA GLU A 68 -4.53 14.63 6.61
C GLU A 68 -6.00 14.53 6.18
N ASN A 69 -6.32 13.65 5.23
CA ASN A 69 -7.69 13.38 4.79
C ASN A 69 -8.45 12.33 5.63
N TYR A 70 -7.89 11.84 6.75
CA TYR A 70 -8.69 11.09 7.72
C TYR A 70 -9.65 12.04 8.43
N SER A 71 -10.73 12.46 7.75
CA SER A 71 -11.83 13.12 8.42
C SER A 71 -12.35 12.20 9.51
N LYS A 72 -12.49 12.74 10.73
CA LYS A 72 -13.13 12.01 11.82
C LYS A 72 -14.48 11.51 11.31
N LEU A 73 -14.76 10.22 11.51
CA LEU A 73 -16.07 9.69 11.21
C LEU A 73 -17.11 10.46 12.03
N PRO A 74 -18.27 10.83 11.45
CA PRO A 74 -19.35 11.38 12.23
C PRO A 74 -19.74 10.40 13.34
N ALA A 75 -20.06 10.93 14.53
CA ALA A 75 -20.50 10.11 15.65
C ALA A 75 -21.83 9.43 15.30
N GLY A 76 -21.91 8.13 15.55
CA GLY A 76 -23.07 7.32 15.22
C GLY A 76 -22.80 5.83 15.29
N ILE A 77 -23.83 5.09 14.90
CA ILE A 77 -23.80 3.64 14.72
C ILE A 77 -23.82 3.38 13.23
N TYR A 78 -22.94 2.50 12.78
CA TYR A 78 -22.77 2.15 11.38
C TYR A 78 -23.32 0.76 11.15
N LYS A 79 -24.10 0.62 10.09
CA LYS A 79 -24.66 -0.65 9.66
C LYS A 79 -23.62 -1.40 8.86
N ILE A 80 -23.34 -2.64 9.25
CA ILE A 80 -22.39 -3.53 8.60
C ILE A 80 -23.17 -4.56 7.78
N THR A 81 -22.80 -4.66 6.51
CA THR A 81 -23.36 -5.61 5.56
C THR A 81 -22.27 -6.43 4.90
N ASP A 82 -22.56 -7.67 4.59
CA ASP A 82 -21.74 -8.46 3.67
C ASP A 82 -21.87 -7.84 2.27
N LYS A 83 -20.76 -7.37 1.70
CA LYS A 83 -20.74 -6.64 0.43
C LYS A 83 -21.21 -7.50 -0.73
N ASN A 84 -20.91 -8.80 -0.71
CA ASN A 84 -21.22 -9.72 -1.79
C ASN A 84 -22.69 -10.13 -1.78
N SER A 85 -23.25 -10.40 -0.60
CA SER A 85 -24.64 -10.85 -0.46
C SER A 85 -25.63 -9.75 -0.12
N GLY A 86 -25.16 -8.58 0.30
CA GLY A 86 -25.99 -7.51 0.87
C GLY A 86 -26.60 -7.87 2.25
N GLN A 87 -26.22 -9.02 2.82
CA GLN A 87 -26.77 -9.50 4.07
C GLN A 87 -26.39 -8.56 5.22
N TYR A 88 -27.35 -8.20 6.06
CA TYR A 88 -27.08 -7.48 7.29
C TYR A 88 -26.36 -8.37 8.30
N LEU A 89 -25.22 -7.89 8.82
CA LEU A 89 -24.36 -8.62 9.76
C LEU A 89 -24.44 -8.06 11.18
N GLY A 90 -24.76 -6.77 11.31
CA GLY A 90 -24.91 -6.10 12.59
C GLY A 90 -24.50 -4.63 12.53
N GLU A 91 -24.32 -4.04 13.70
CA GLU A 91 -24.02 -2.64 13.89
C GLU A 91 -22.70 -2.48 14.63
N LEU A 92 -21.89 -1.48 14.25
CA LEU A 92 -20.66 -1.12 14.93
C LEU A 92 -20.66 0.35 15.33
N SER A 93 -20.08 0.64 16.50
CA SER A 93 -19.84 2.01 16.93
C SER A 93 -18.84 2.72 16.03
N THR A 94 -18.86 4.05 16.06
CA THR A 94 -17.86 4.89 15.38
C THR A 94 -16.43 4.50 15.77
N GLU A 95 -16.19 4.12 17.03
CA GLU A 95 -14.87 3.71 17.52
C GLU A 95 -14.39 2.42 16.84
N ASN A 96 -15.27 1.42 16.72
CA ASN A 96 -14.95 0.15 16.08
C ASN A 96 -14.71 0.31 14.57
N VAL A 97 -15.55 1.11 13.89
CA VAL A 97 -15.36 1.40 12.46
C VAL A 97 -14.10 2.24 12.22
N ASP A 98 -13.82 3.24 13.05
CA ASP A 98 -12.60 4.05 12.91
C ASP A 98 -11.34 3.23 13.16
N PHE A 99 -11.40 2.25 14.08
CA PHE A 99 -10.31 1.30 14.30
C PHE A 99 -10.02 0.46 13.05
N LEU A 100 -11.05 -0.18 12.49
CA LEU A 100 -10.92 -0.96 11.24
C LEU A 100 -10.44 -0.07 10.09
N ARG A 101 -11.07 1.09 9.91
CA ARG A 101 -10.73 2.06 8.86
C ARG A 101 -9.27 2.47 8.90
N LYS A 102 -8.73 2.83 10.06
CA LYS A 102 -7.32 3.20 10.21
C LYS A 102 -6.39 2.08 9.78
N LYS A 103 -6.71 0.84 10.15
CA LYS A 103 -5.86 -0.32 9.86
C LYS A 103 -5.89 -0.75 8.39
N PHE A 104 -7.07 -0.77 7.78
CA PHE A 104 -7.22 -1.19 6.39
C PHE A 104 -6.86 -0.11 5.37
N LEU A 105 -6.98 1.17 5.71
CA LEU A 105 -6.49 2.27 4.87
C LEU A 105 -4.95 2.30 4.79
N GLU A 106 -4.26 1.96 5.88
CA GLU A 106 -2.80 1.77 5.86
C GLU A 106 -2.37 0.66 4.88
N GLN A 107 -3.24 -0.32 4.64
CA GLN A 107 -3.01 -1.43 3.71
C GLN A 107 -3.51 -1.15 2.28
N GLY A 108 -4.07 0.03 2.01
CA GLY A 108 -4.50 0.44 0.68
C GLY A 108 -5.89 -0.05 0.25
N MET A 109 -6.73 -0.49 1.20
CA MET A 109 -8.13 -0.85 0.92
C MET A 109 -9.03 0.39 0.72
N ALA A 110 -10.26 0.17 0.25
CA ALA A 110 -11.27 1.22 0.13
C ALA A 110 -11.70 1.73 1.52
N GLU A 111 -12.16 2.99 1.62
CA GLU A 111 -12.52 3.61 2.90
C GLU A 111 -13.66 2.88 3.63
N ASN A 112 -14.58 2.30 2.87
CA ASN A 112 -15.84 1.77 3.38
C ASN A 112 -15.94 0.24 3.40
N ASP A 113 -14.88 -0.45 2.97
CA ASP A 113 -14.87 -1.91 2.80
C ASP A 113 -13.70 -2.54 3.56
N PHE A 114 -13.96 -3.65 4.24
CA PHE A 114 -12.96 -4.44 4.96
C PHE A 114 -13.02 -5.89 4.49
N TYR A 115 -11.88 -6.47 4.13
CA TYR A 115 -11.82 -7.84 3.65
C TYR A 115 -11.09 -8.75 4.64
N PHE A 116 -11.66 -9.92 4.92
CA PHE A 116 -11.09 -10.94 5.80
C PHE A 116 -11.25 -12.35 5.22
N MET A 117 -10.16 -13.11 5.26
CA MET A 117 -10.13 -14.58 5.28
C MET A 117 -9.93 -15.07 6.72
N PRO A 118 -10.34 -16.30 7.08
CA PRO A 118 -10.18 -16.85 8.43
C PRO A 118 -8.77 -16.71 9.00
N GLU A 119 -7.75 -16.99 8.19
CA GLU A 119 -6.34 -16.91 8.60
C GLU A 119 -5.90 -15.47 8.83
N THR A 120 -6.34 -14.56 7.96
CA THR A 120 -6.03 -13.12 8.08
C THR A 120 -6.74 -12.48 9.26
N LEU A 121 -7.95 -12.95 9.61
CA LEU A 121 -8.66 -12.48 10.79
C LEU A 121 -7.95 -12.93 12.06
N GLU A 122 -7.48 -14.18 12.12
CA GLU A 122 -6.73 -14.68 13.28
C GLU A 122 -5.43 -13.90 13.49
N LEU A 123 -4.69 -13.62 12.40
CA LEU A 123 -3.50 -12.76 12.44
C LEU A 123 -3.85 -11.34 12.92
N PHE A 124 -4.89 -10.73 12.37
CA PHE A 124 -5.36 -9.40 12.78
C PHE A 124 -5.70 -9.35 14.27
N ILE A 125 -6.45 -10.31 14.79
CA ILE A 125 -6.82 -10.36 16.21
C ILE A 125 -5.58 -10.50 17.10
N LYS A 126 -4.62 -11.33 16.69
CA LYS A 126 -3.38 -11.56 17.45
C LYS A 126 -2.48 -10.32 17.48
N GLU A 127 -2.34 -9.64 16.35
CA GLU A 127 -1.42 -8.51 16.20
C GLU A 127 -2.02 -7.20 16.71
N GLU A 128 -3.27 -6.92 16.33
CA GLU A 128 -3.90 -5.62 16.56
C GLU A 128 -4.72 -5.56 17.85
N LYS A 129 -5.06 -6.72 18.42
CA LYS A 129 -5.79 -6.84 19.70
C LYS A 129 -7.02 -5.93 19.76
N PRO A 130 -8.00 -6.09 18.84
CA PRO A 130 -9.25 -5.36 18.90
C PRO A 130 -9.96 -5.58 20.25
N ASN A 131 -10.90 -4.69 20.60
CA ASN A 131 -11.72 -4.92 21.79
C ASN A 131 -12.56 -6.21 21.65
N MET A 132 -12.99 -6.77 22.78
CA MET A 132 -13.71 -8.06 22.79
C MET A 132 -15.00 -8.04 21.97
N GLU A 133 -15.68 -6.89 21.90
CA GLU A 133 -16.90 -6.71 21.13
C GLU A 133 -16.62 -6.87 19.62
N LEU A 134 -15.63 -6.15 19.09
CA LEU A 134 -15.24 -6.21 17.70
C LEU A 134 -14.66 -7.58 17.34
N GLU A 135 -13.84 -8.17 18.22
CA GLU A 135 -13.32 -9.52 18.01
C GLU A 135 -14.45 -10.54 17.86
N GLY A 136 -15.40 -10.53 18.80
CA GLY A 136 -16.56 -11.44 18.77
C GLY A 136 -17.42 -11.22 17.52
N PHE A 137 -17.65 -9.96 17.16
CA PHE A 137 -18.38 -9.60 15.95
C PHE A 137 -17.72 -10.17 14.69
N LEU A 138 -16.42 -9.95 14.50
CA LEU A 138 -15.70 -10.40 13.31
C LEU A 138 -15.64 -11.93 13.23
N LYS A 139 -15.40 -12.62 14.35
CA LYS A 139 -15.41 -14.09 14.41
C LYS A 139 -16.76 -14.66 14.02
N ASN A 140 -17.85 -14.07 14.50
CA ASN A 140 -19.20 -14.51 14.15
C ASN A 140 -19.51 -14.26 12.67
N CYS A 141 -19.05 -13.14 12.12
CA CYS A 141 -19.28 -12.79 10.72
C CYS A 141 -18.63 -13.78 9.74
N ILE A 142 -17.43 -14.26 10.05
CA ILE A 142 -16.68 -15.19 9.19
C ILE A 142 -16.97 -16.67 9.46
N GLN A 143 -17.69 -16.99 10.54
CA GLN A 143 -17.90 -18.38 10.96
C GLN A 143 -18.56 -19.21 9.86
N GLY A 144 -17.83 -20.22 9.36
CA GLY A 144 -18.31 -21.10 8.29
C GLY A 144 -18.25 -20.49 6.88
N LYS A 145 -17.59 -19.34 6.70
CA LYS A 145 -17.33 -18.71 5.39
C LYS A 145 -15.84 -18.83 5.03
N GLU A 146 -15.53 -18.95 3.74
CA GLU A 146 -14.15 -18.93 3.23
C GLU A 146 -13.55 -17.52 3.25
N GLU A 147 -14.37 -16.51 3.01
CA GLU A 147 -13.99 -15.11 3.04
C GLU A 147 -15.21 -14.24 3.36
N ILE A 148 -14.95 -13.02 3.80
CA ILE A 148 -15.99 -12.00 3.95
C ILE A 148 -15.45 -10.61 3.61
N GLU A 149 -16.25 -9.86 2.87
CA GLU A 149 -16.03 -8.43 2.65
C GLU A 149 -17.14 -7.66 3.36
N LEU A 150 -16.77 -6.94 4.41
CA LEU A 150 -17.65 -6.10 5.21
C LEU A 150 -17.74 -4.72 4.56
N HIS A 151 -18.94 -4.30 4.22
CA HIS A 151 -19.24 -2.94 3.81
C HIS A 151 -19.93 -2.20 4.96
N TRP A 152 -19.58 -0.93 5.18
CA TRP A 152 -20.25 -0.09 6.17
C TRP A 152 -20.90 1.15 5.55
N ASN A 153 -22.07 1.48 6.08
CA ASN A 153 -22.76 2.74 5.82
C ASN A 153 -23.38 3.30 7.11
N GLN A 154 -23.67 4.60 7.09
CA GLN A 154 -24.36 5.29 8.17
C GLN A 154 -25.87 5.36 7.89
#